data_AF-A0A7J6VAP0-F1
#
_entry.id   AF-A0A7J6VAP0-F1
#
_cell.length_a   1.000
_cell.length_b   1.000
_cell.length_c   1.000
_cell.angle_alpha   90.00
_cell.angle_beta   90.00
_cell.angle_gamma   90.00
#
_symmetry.space_group_name_H-M   'P 1'
#
loop_
_entity.id
_entity.type
_entity.pdbx_description
1 polymer ?
#
loop_
_entity_poly.entity_id
_entity_poly.type
_entity_poly.pdbx_seq_one_letter_code
_entity_poly.pdbx_strand_id
1 'polypeptide(L)'
;MESSSSRHCRRLILWTTVIALLFCKARGIDIFLEWNVSSDPNIRAYMDQPLILINGKITGPLINATTNDIVHVNIFNNLDEPLLMTWNGIQQRLNSWQDGVSGTNCPILPGQNWTYVFQTKDQIGSYFYFPSINFLKAAGGYGPIRVNNRNVILVPFAKPEAEYDLLIGDWSYGGNTKLMAENPLPDLILMNGKAPFNPRGNVFQSFNVTKDYFMVATPTQIDTTAAPDLMGVGLIHYDSSNGLAAGSLPKGPDQLDRDFSINQARSIRWNMSTGAARPNPQGTFNVSNITLSQTFILHASTAEIDGILHYTVNNVSYLTPDTPLKLADHFVNGSGVYQLDSFPTNSINLVASYGTSVVTGNHKGWLEIVFKNDLDVMDAWHLDGFGFYVVGFGDGDWNSALRSTYNLVDPVVRSTVQVYPGGWTAVYAFLDNPGMWSLRSQRLENWYGGQELYIRVFDADPNPAKERPPPSNLLLCGIFKSQAPAPSPQVAW
;
A
#
# COMPACT_ATOMS: atom_id res chain seq x y z
N MET A 1 -59.23 36.10 0.67
CA MET A 1 -58.00 36.36 1.47
C MET A 1 -57.41 35.01 1.89
N GLU A 2 -56.30 34.56 1.29
CA GLU A 2 -55.55 33.43 1.86
C GLU A 2 -54.86 33.89 3.16
N SER A 3 -55.07 33.15 4.26
CA SER A 3 -54.58 33.54 5.59
C SER A 3 -53.05 33.59 5.64
N SER A 4 -52.52 34.49 6.49
CA SER A 4 -51.07 34.65 6.67
C SER A 4 -50.38 33.35 7.10
N SER A 5 -51.09 32.50 7.86
CA SER A 5 -50.62 31.18 8.31
C SER A 5 -50.30 30.22 7.16
N SER A 6 -51.18 30.12 6.15
CA SER A 6 -50.96 29.25 4.97
C SER A 6 -49.66 29.59 4.23
N ARG A 7 -49.38 30.89 4.05
CA ARG A 7 -48.17 31.37 3.36
C ARG A 7 -46.88 31.17 4.17
N HIS A 8 -46.95 31.27 5.51
CA HIS A 8 -45.82 30.93 6.37
C HIS A 8 -45.53 29.43 6.38
N CYS A 9 -46.56 28.59 6.48
CA CYS A 9 -46.40 27.13 6.46
C CYS A 9 -45.80 26.63 5.13
N ARG A 10 -46.32 27.11 3.98
CA ARG A 10 -45.75 26.80 2.65
C ARG A 10 -44.29 27.26 2.51
N ARG A 11 -43.93 28.44 3.03
CA ARG A 11 -42.53 28.90 3.05
C ARG A 11 -41.66 28.01 3.94
N LEU A 12 -42.12 27.66 5.13
CA LEU A 12 -41.35 26.82 6.06
C LEU A 12 -41.08 25.43 5.45
N ILE A 13 -42.08 24.81 4.81
CA ILE A 13 -41.95 23.54 4.09
C ILE A 13 -40.99 23.67 2.90
N LEU A 14 -41.02 24.79 2.16
CA LEU A 14 -40.07 25.04 1.07
C LEU A 14 -38.64 25.19 1.60
N TRP A 15 -38.44 25.91 2.72
CA TRP A 15 -37.13 26.04 3.34
C TRP A 15 -36.63 24.71 3.91
N THR A 16 -37.45 23.91 4.60
CA THR A 16 -37.02 22.60 5.10
C THR A 16 -36.76 21.58 3.99
N THR A 17 -37.52 21.61 2.88
CA THR A 17 -37.24 20.75 1.72
C THR A 17 -36.00 21.20 0.96
N VAL A 18 -35.76 22.51 0.79
CA VAL A 18 -34.50 23.02 0.20
C VAL A 18 -33.30 22.69 1.09
N ILE A 19 -33.41 22.86 2.42
CA ILE A 19 -32.37 22.48 3.38
C ILE A 19 -32.14 20.96 3.36
N ALA A 20 -33.18 20.13 3.33
CA ALA A 20 -33.06 18.68 3.19
C ALA A 20 -32.41 18.27 1.85
N LEU A 21 -32.77 18.93 0.75
CA LEU A 21 -32.16 18.70 -0.58
C LEU A 21 -30.70 19.16 -0.65
N LEU A 22 -30.32 20.21 0.10
CA LEU A 22 -28.93 20.63 0.28
C LEU A 22 -28.14 19.62 1.13
N PHE A 23 -28.73 19.09 2.20
CA PHE A 23 -28.11 18.03 3.02
C PHE A 23 -28.07 16.65 2.34
N CYS A 24 -28.92 16.39 1.34
CA CYS A 24 -28.98 15.11 0.63
C CYS A 24 -27.93 14.95 -0.49
N LYS A 25 -27.10 15.98 -0.76
CA LYS A 25 -26.09 15.95 -1.84
C LYS A 25 -24.64 16.12 -1.35
N ALA A 26 -24.15 15.18 -0.53
CA ALA A 26 -22.70 15.07 -0.25
C ALA A 26 -22.18 13.72 0.29
N ARG A 27 -23.02 12.86 0.90
CA ARG A 27 -22.54 11.64 1.59
C ARG A 27 -21.90 10.64 0.62
N GLY A 28 -20.82 9.99 1.05
CA GLY A 28 -20.37 8.73 0.43
C GLY A 28 -21.28 7.59 0.84
N ILE A 29 -21.23 6.48 0.10
CA ILE A 29 -21.95 5.27 0.45
C ILE A 29 -21.11 4.36 1.34
N ASP A 30 -21.79 3.52 2.13
CA ASP A 30 -21.18 2.41 2.85
C ASP A 30 -21.21 1.16 1.95
N ILE A 31 -20.04 0.57 1.72
CA ILE A 31 -19.81 -0.64 0.92
C ILE A 31 -19.45 -1.77 1.89
N PHE A 32 -20.26 -2.82 1.93
CA PHE A 32 -20.05 -3.97 2.82
C PHE A 32 -19.57 -5.18 2.03
N LEU A 33 -18.45 -5.77 2.45
CA LEU A 33 -17.82 -6.93 1.83
C LEU A 33 -17.55 -8.01 2.90
N GLU A 34 -17.89 -9.25 2.58
CA GLU A 34 -17.58 -10.43 3.40
C GLU A 34 -16.57 -11.30 2.67
N TRP A 35 -15.43 -11.54 3.30
CA TRP A 35 -14.27 -12.23 2.73
C TRP A 35 -13.93 -13.46 3.57
N ASN A 36 -14.10 -14.64 2.99
CA ASN A 36 -13.55 -15.89 3.50
C ASN A 36 -12.14 -16.04 2.95
N VAL A 37 -11.14 -16.01 3.83
CA VAL A 37 -9.73 -16.21 3.46
C VAL A 37 -9.33 -17.62 3.83
N SER A 38 -8.91 -18.41 2.85
CA SER A 38 -8.63 -19.84 3.01
C SER A 38 -7.49 -20.26 2.09
N SER A 39 -6.70 -21.24 2.54
CA SER A 39 -5.75 -21.96 1.70
C SER A 39 -6.45 -23.09 0.95
N ASP A 40 -6.23 -23.24 -0.35
CA ASP A 40 -6.67 -24.44 -1.08
C ASP A 40 -5.45 -25.20 -1.67
N PRO A 41 -5.13 -26.42 -1.18
CA PRO A 41 -4.07 -27.25 -1.74
C PRO A 41 -4.46 -27.93 -3.08
N ASN A 42 -5.73 -27.85 -3.48
CA ASN A 42 -6.24 -28.45 -4.72
C ASN A 42 -6.32 -27.45 -5.88
N ILE A 43 -6.35 -26.13 -5.60
CA ILE A 43 -6.17 -25.09 -6.62
C ILE A 43 -4.68 -25.01 -6.97
N ARG A 44 -4.25 -26.04 -7.69
CA ARG A 44 -2.96 -26.12 -8.37
C ARG A 44 -3.02 -25.19 -9.58
N ALA A 45 -2.94 -23.88 -9.34
CA ALA A 45 -2.99 -22.91 -10.43
C ALA A 45 -1.92 -23.23 -11.48
N TYR A 46 -0.70 -23.56 -11.00
CA TYR A 46 0.39 -24.14 -11.80
C TYR A 46 1.24 -25.20 -11.07
N MET A 47 1.11 -25.34 -9.74
CA MET A 47 2.10 -26.02 -8.90
C MET A 47 1.49 -26.77 -7.70
N ASP A 48 2.25 -27.72 -7.16
CA ASP A 48 1.97 -28.43 -5.90
C ASP A 48 2.29 -27.55 -4.66
N GLN A 49 1.64 -26.39 -4.54
CA GLN A 49 1.72 -25.50 -3.37
C GLN A 49 0.34 -24.91 -3.03
N PRO A 50 0.00 -24.75 -1.74
CA PRO A 50 -1.27 -24.14 -1.33
C PRO A 50 -1.27 -22.63 -1.60
N LEU A 51 -2.32 -22.17 -2.30
CA LEU A 51 -2.56 -20.74 -2.53
C LEU A 51 -3.55 -20.17 -1.50
N ILE A 52 -3.31 -18.94 -1.04
CA ILE A 52 -4.24 -18.15 -0.25
C ILE A 52 -5.25 -17.51 -1.19
N LEU A 53 -6.53 -17.83 -0.97
CA LEU A 53 -7.64 -17.38 -1.78
C LEU A 53 -8.57 -16.49 -0.96
N ILE A 54 -9.21 -15.53 -1.62
CA ILE A 54 -10.30 -14.74 -1.03
C ILE A 54 -11.60 -15.07 -1.77
N ASN A 55 -12.57 -15.61 -1.04
CA ASN A 55 -13.84 -16.12 -1.60
C ASN A 55 -13.60 -17.09 -2.78
N GLY A 56 -12.61 -17.98 -2.64
CA GLY A 56 -12.23 -18.98 -3.65
C GLY A 56 -11.52 -18.44 -4.89
N LYS A 57 -11.04 -17.18 -4.88
CA LYS A 57 -10.34 -16.56 -6.02
C LYS A 57 -8.85 -16.37 -5.75
N ILE A 58 -8.02 -16.67 -6.76
CA ILE A 58 -6.55 -16.53 -6.73
C ILE A 58 -6.15 -15.06 -6.64
N THR A 59 -6.70 -14.21 -7.53
CA THR A 59 -6.71 -12.76 -7.32
C THR A 59 -7.97 -12.41 -6.54
N GLY A 60 -7.82 -11.71 -5.42
CA GLY A 60 -8.93 -11.30 -4.57
C GLY A 60 -9.96 -10.41 -5.29
N PRO A 61 -11.19 -10.32 -4.77
CA PRO A 61 -12.25 -9.53 -5.37
C PRO A 61 -11.93 -8.02 -5.42
N LEU A 62 -12.25 -7.37 -6.53
CA LEU A 62 -12.12 -5.92 -6.68
C LEU A 62 -12.93 -5.17 -5.61
N ILE A 63 -12.27 -4.30 -4.85
CA ILE A 63 -12.95 -3.24 -4.09
C ILE A 63 -13.21 -2.09 -5.04
N ASN A 64 -14.45 -1.95 -5.51
CA ASN A 64 -14.87 -0.87 -6.41
C ASN A 64 -15.58 0.23 -5.61
N ALA A 65 -14.86 1.27 -5.22
CA ALA A 65 -15.36 2.39 -4.43
C ALA A 65 -15.42 3.68 -5.26
N THR A 66 -16.21 4.66 -4.83
CA THR A 66 -16.08 6.05 -5.30
C THR A 66 -15.33 6.86 -4.24
N THR A 67 -14.72 7.96 -4.64
CA THR A 67 -14.07 8.90 -3.72
C THR A 67 -15.06 9.36 -2.62
N ASN A 68 -14.59 9.35 -1.38
CA ASN A 68 -15.30 9.62 -0.12
C ASN A 68 -16.28 8.52 0.37
N ASP A 69 -16.36 7.37 -0.29
CA ASP A 69 -17.10 6.20 0.22
C ASP A 69 -16.39 5.55 1.41
N ILE A 70 -17.17 4.80 2.21
CA ILE A 70 -16.71 4.05 3.38
C ILE A 70 -16.78 2.57 3.03
N VAL A 71 -15.66 1.86 3.17
CA VAL A 71 -15.56 0.43 2.87
C VAL A 71 -15.45 -0.34 4.19
N HIS A 72 -16.33 -1.30 4.36
CA HIS A 72 -16.37 -2.25 5.47
C HIS A 72 -16.01 -3.64 4.93
N VAL A 73 -14.89 -4.21 5.38
CA VAL A 73 -14.44 -5.55 4.95
C VAL A 73 -14.37 -6.46 6.16
N ASN A 74 -15.35 -7.35 6.29
CA ASN A 74 -15.38 -8.41 7.29
C ASN A 74 -14.58 -9.61 6.79
N ILE A 75 -13.42 -9.86 7.40
CA ILE A 75 -12.49 -10.92 7.01
C ILE A 75 -12.64 -12.08 8.01
N PHE A 76 -13.08 -13.23 7.51
CA PHE A 76 -13.06 -14.52 8.22
C PHE A 76 -11.74 -15.23 7.90
N ASN A 77 -10.92 -15.47 8.93
CA ASN A 77 -9.67 -16.19 8.78
C ASN A 77 -9.89 -17.72 8.92
N ASN A 78 -9.96 -18.41 7.77
CA ASN A 78 -10.04 -19.86 7.68
C ASN A 78 -8.67 -20.49 7.32
N LEU A 79 -7.57 -19.76 7.52
CA LEU A 79 -6.21 -20.31 7.54
C LEU A 79 -5.92 -20.97 8.89
N ASP A 80 -4.88 -21.79 8.94
CA ASP A 80 -4.32 -22.38 10.16
C ASP A 80 -3.33 -21.45 10.89
N GLU A 81 -3.02 -20.28 10.33
CA GLU A 81 -2.14 -19.27 10.90
C GLU A 81 -2.77 -17.85 11.02
N PRO A 82 -2.20 -16.93 11.83
CA PRO A 82 -2.74 -15.59 12.03
C PRO A 82 -2.68 -14.72 10.77
N LEU A 83 -3.69 -13.86 10.57
CA LEU A 83 -3.84 -13.03 9.37
C LEU A 83 -3.98 -11.53 9.69
N LEU A 84 -3.33 -10.68 8.90
CA LEU A 84 -3.59 -9.25 8.77
C LEU A 84 -3.69 -8.88 7.29
N MET A 85 -4.39 -7.79 6.97
CA MET A 85 -4.65 -7.32 5.61
C MET A 85 -4.44 -5.81 5.54
N THR A 86 -3.51 -5.36 4.72
CA THR A 86 -3.23 -3.93 4.54
C THR A 86 -3.78 -3.38 3.23
N TRP A 87 -4.03 -2.07 3.18
CA TRP A 87 -4.75 -1.36 2.12
C TRP A 87 -3.79 -0.42 1.38
N ASN A 88 -2.78 -1.00 0.74
CA ASN A 88 -1.57 -0.33 0.27
C ASN A 88 -1.83 0.98 -0.52
N GLY A 89 -1.50 2.12 0.11
CA GLY A 89 -1.67 3.47 -0.45
C GLY A 89 -3.03 4.13 -0.21
N ILE A 90 -3.99 3.45 0.44
CA ILE A 90 -5.14 4.12 1.05
C ILE A 90 -4.66 4.84 2.31
N GLN A 91 -4.91 6.14 2.41
CA GLN A 91 -4.30 7.02 3.40
C GLN A 91 -4.90 6.91 4.82
N GLN A 92 -5.86 5.99 5.04
CA GLN A 92 -6.45 5.69 6.36
C GLN A 92 -6.71 6.93 7.24
N ARG A 93 -7.28 7.98 6.64
CA ARG A 93 -7.21 9.34 7.20
C ARG A 93 -7.81 9.42 8.61
N LEU A 94 -6.93 9.79 9.56
CA LEU A 94 -7.15 9.91 11.00
C LEU A 94 -7.43 8.57 11.69
N ASN A 95 -7.02 7.44 11.13
CA ASN A 95 -7.51 6.12 11.54
C ASN A 95 -6.50 4.97 11.32
N SER A 96 -5.28 5.07 11.88
CA SER A 96 -4.27 4.01 11.77
C SER A 96 -4.70 2.67 12.40
N TRP A 97 -5.81 2.63 13.16
CA TRP A 97 -6.45 1.40 13.64
C TRP A 97 -6.93 0.46 12.53
N GLN A 98 -6.96 0.92 11.28
CA GLN A 98 -7.48 0.19 10.11
C GLN A 98 -6.41 -0.11 9.07
N ASP A 99 -5.14 0.16 9.40
CA ASP A 99 -4.01 0.09 8.48
C ASP A 99 -3.58 -1.37 8.20
N GLY A 100 -3.77 -2.25 9.18
CA GLY A 100 -3.65 -3.70 9.02
C GLY A 100 -2.22 -4.21 8.90
N VAL A 101 -1.28 -3.63 9.66
CA VAL A 101 0.12 -4.09 9.76
C VAL A 101 0.46 -4.45 11.21
N SER A 102 1.58 -5.16 11.43
CA SER A 102 1.96 -5.70 12.74
C SER A 102 2.11 -4.64 13.84
N GLY A 103 2.58 -3.43 13.49
CA GLY A 103 2.68 -2.31 14.42
C GLY A 103 1.34 -1.62 14.73
N THR A 104 0.27 -1.84 13.95
CA THR A 104 -1.02 -1.16 14.17
C THR A 104 -2.11 -2.07 14.72
N ASN A 105 -2.09 -3.37 14.37
CA ASN A 105 -3.21 -4.28 14.60
C ASN A 105 -2.75 -5.62 15.19
N CYS A 106 -3.56 -6.16 16.12
CA CYS A 106 -3.45 -7.56 16.50
C CYS A 106 -4.00 -8.44 15.36
N PRO A 107 -3.35 -9.57 15.03
CA PRO A 107 -3.78 -10.42 13.93
C PRO A 107 -5.09 -11.13 14.22
N ILE A 108 -5.86 -11.38 13.16
CA ILE A 108 -7.06 -12.21 13.18
C ILE A 108 -6.59 -13.67 13.32
N LEU A 109 -6.90 -14.31 14.44
CA LEU A 109 -6.47 -15.69 14.68
C LEU A 109 -7.29 -16.68 13.84
N PRO A 110 -6.78 -17.91 13.60
CA PRO A 110 -7.54 -18.99 12.96
C PRO A 110 -8.93 -19.19 13.54
N GLY A 111 -9.94 -19.28 12.66
CA GLY A 111 -11.35 -19.43 13.03
C GLY A 111 -12.00 -18.18 13.63
N GLN A 112 -11.34 -17.02 13.62
CA GLN A 112 -11.90 -15.73 14.03
C GLN A 112 -12.19 -14.83 12.83
N ASN A 113 -12.90 -13.72 13.07
CA ASN A 113 -13.09 -12.68 12.09
C ASN A 113 -12.80 -11.28 12.65
N TRP A 114 -12.60 -10.32 11.77
CA TRP A 114 -12.55 -8.91 12.11
C TRP A 114 -12.99 -8.03 10.93
N THR A 115 -13.62 -6.90 11.24
CA THR A 115 -14.11 -5.95 10.24
C THR A 115 -13.24 -4.72 10.20
N TYR A 116 -12.55 -4.51 9.08
CA TYR A 116 -11.88 -3.27 8.73
C TYR A 116 -12.90 -2.24 8.24
N VAL A 117 -12.79 -0.98 8.64
CA VAL A 117 -13.69 0.12 8.25
C VAL A 117 -12.91 1.40 7.91
N PHE A 118 -12.69 1.63 6.61
CA PHE A 118 -11.88 2.75 6.11
C PHE A 118 -12.63 3.63 5.11
N GLN A 119 -12.17 4.86 4.91
CA GLN A 119 -12.79 5.82 3.98
C GLN A 119 -11.78 6.26 2.92
N THR A 120 -12.18 6.22 1.65
CA THR A 120 -11.32 6.62 0.50
C THR A 120 -11.11 8.14 0.39
N LYS A 121 -11.89 8.92 1.15
CA LYS A 121 -11.84 10.39 1.30
C LYS A 121 -11.70 11.16 -0.02
N ASP A 122 -10.54 11.71 -0.34
CA ASP A 122 -10.30 12.53 -1.55
C ASP A 122 -9.39 11.83 -2.58
N GLN A 123 -9.11 10.55 -2.37
CA GLN A 123 -8.34 9.71 -3.28
C GLN A 123 -9.17 9.34 -4.51
N ILE A 124 -8.49 9.23 -5.66
CA ILE A 124 -9.00 8.74 -6.94
C ILE A 124 -7.84 7.98 -7.59
N GLY A 125 -8.09 6.81 -8.18
CA GLY A 125 -7.08 6.00 -8.86
C GLY A 125 -7.10 4.53 -8.45
N SER A 126 -5.99 3.86 -8.73
CA SER A 126 -5.80 2.42 -8.50
C SER A 126 -4.88 2.18 -7.30
N TYR A 127 -5.32 1.29 -6.41
CA TYR A 127 -4.62 0.81 -5.23
C TYR A 127 -4.78 -0.72 -5.15
N PHE A 128 -4.24 -1.35 -4.12
CA PHE A 128 -4.33 -2.80 -3.94
C PHE A 128 -4.26 -3.15 -2.45
N TYR A 129 -4.64 -4.37 -2.11
CA TYR A 129 -4.51 -4.93 -0.75
C TYR A 129 -3.74 -6.25 -0.79
N PHE A 130 -3.16 -6.65 0.34
CA PHE A 130 -2.48 -7.94 0.49
C PHE A 130 -2.30 -8.35 1.97
N PRO A 131 -2.07 -9.65 2.24
CA PRO A 131 -1.69 -10.15 3.56
C PRO A 131 -0.35 -9.58 4.05
N SER A 132 -0.33 -8.91 5.20
CA SER A 132 0.79 -8.05 5.65
C SER A 132 1.77 -8.69 6.62
N ILE A 133 1.60 -9.96 6.98
CA ILE A 133 2.44 -10.70 7.95
C ILE A 133 2.83 -12.08 7.41
N ASN A 134 3.77 -12.74 8.09
CA ASN A 134 4.22 -14.12 7.84
C ASN A 134 4.60 -14.44 6.38
N PHE A 135 5.02 -13.44 5.60
CA PHE A 135 5.30 -13.58 4.15
C PHE A 135 4.08 -13.97 3.30
N LEU A 136 2.86 -13.93 3.85
CA LEU A 136 1.63 -14.49 3.24
C LEU A 136 1.27 -13.90 1.87
N LYS A 137 1.68 -12.64 1.60
CA LYS A 137 1.56 -12.00 0.28
C LYS A 137 2.16 -12.85 -0.86
N ALA A 138 3.24 -13.60 -0.61
CA ALA A 138 3.85 -14.47 -1.61
C ALA A 138 2.94 -15.65 -2.00
N ALA A 139 2.14 -16.16 -1.05
CA ALA A 139 1.20 -17.24 -1.28
C ALA A 139 -0.15 -16.77 -1.89
N GLY A 140 -0.31 -15.47 -2.19
CA GLY A 140 -1.53 -14.91 -2.79
C GLY A 140 -2.30 -13.98 -1.83
N GLY A 141 -3.62 -14.11 -1.82
CA GLY A 141 -4.51 -13.27 -1.00
C GLY A 141 -4.54 -11.77 -1.36
N TYR A 142 -3.90 -11.35 -2.45
CA TYR A 142 -3.84 -9.95 -2.90
C TYR A 142 -4.93 -9.64 -3.93
N GLY A 143 -5.33 -8.37 -4.04
CA GLY A 143 -6.33 -7.94 -5.02
C GLY A 143 -6.43 -6.43 -5.21
N PRO A 144 -7.18 -5.97 -6.22
CA PRO A 144 -7.22 -4.56 -6.61
C PRO A 144 -8.25 -3.74 -5.82
N ILE A 145 -7.96 -2.46 -5.68
CA ILE A 145 -8.89 -1.43 -5.18
C ILE A 145 -8.97 -0.34 -6.25
N ARG A 146 -10.17 -0.06 -6.75
CA ARG A 146 -10.44 1.06 -7.65
C ARG A 146 -11.21 2.13 -6.90
N VAL A 147 -10.70 3.36 -6.92
CA VAL A 147 -11.39 4.53 -6.34
C VAL A 147 -11.75 5.48 -7.46
N ASN A 148 -13.03 5.47 -7.85
CA ASN A 148 -13.56 6.26 -8.96
C ASN A 148 -13.76 7.73 -8.58
N ASN A 149 -13.72 8.61 -9.56
CA ASN A 149 -14.19 9.98 -9.40
C ASN A 149 -15.73 10.02 -9.23
N ARG A 150 -16.25 10.99 -8.46
CA ARG A 150 -17.69 11.30 -8.48
C ARG A 150 -18.05 11.94 -9.83
N ASN A 151 -19.27 11.76 -10.32
CA ASN A 151 -19.76 12.40 -11.56
C ASN A 151 -19.62 13.94 -11.60
N VAL A 152 -19.50 14.59 -10.43
CA VAL A 152 -19.28 16.05 -10.31
C VAL A 152 -17.79 16.45 -10.32
N ILE A 153 -16.88 15.48 -10.28
CA ILE A 153 -15.43 15.65 -10.36
C ILE A 153 -15.00 15.13 -11.72
N LEU A 154 -14.67 16.01 -12.65
CA LEU A 154 -14.16 15.62 -13.96
C LEU A 154 -12.72 15.15 -13.84
N VAL A 155 -12.40 14.03 -14.49
CA VAL A 155 -11.02 13.58 -14.72
C VAL A 155 -10.43 14.28 -15.96
N PRO A 156 -9.11 14.48 -16.04
CA PRO A 156 -8.49 15.28 -17.10
C PRO A 156 -8.29 14.51 -18.44
N PHE A 157 -9.11 13.51 -18.69
CA PHE A 157 -9.08 12.67 -19.88
C PHE A 157 -10.51 12.23 -20.23
N ALA A 158 -10.73 11.84 -21.49
CA ALA A 158 -12.01 11.28 -21.91
C ALA A 158 -12.29 9.97 -21.14
N LYS A 159 -13.54 9.73 -20.75
CA LYS A 159 -13.92 8.48 -20.08
C LYS A 159 -13.53 7.29 -20.98
N PRO A 160 -12.75 6.31 -20.48
CA PRO A 160 -12.43 5.12 -21.25
C PRO A 160 -13.69 4.26 -21.48
N GLU A 161 -13.72 3.53 -22.59
CA GLU A 161 -14.80 2.59 -22.91
C GLU A 161 -14.83 1.41 -21.93
N ALA A 162 -13.65 0.91 -21.56
CA ALA A 162 -13.45 -0.18 -20.61
C ALA A 162 -12.23 0.07 -19.73
N GLU A 163 -12.22 -0.53 -18.54
CA GLU A 163 -11.16 -0.39 -17.53
C GLU A 163 -10.83 -1.75 -16.91
N TYR A 164 -9.57 -2.15 -17.00
CA TYR A 164 -9.09 -3.45 -16.53
C TYR A 164 -8.07 -3.28 -15.40
N ASP A 165 -8.21 -4.10 -14.36
CA ASP A 165 -7.21 -4.19 -13.29
C ASP A 165 -6.17 -5.25 -13.68
N LEU A 166 -4.90 -4.84 -13.70
CA LEU A 166 -3.74 -5.70 -13.93
C LEU A 166 -2.83 -5.63 -12.71
N LEU A 167 -2.71 -6.75 -12.01
CA LEU A 167 -1.72 -6.98 -10.97
C LEU A 167 -0.59 -7.79 -11.58
N ILE A 168 0.63 -7.29 -11.44
CA ILE A 168 1.86 -7.99 -11.80
C ILE A 168 2.54 -8.39 -10.50
N GLY A 169 2.98 -9.64 -10.43
CA GLY A 169 3.74 -10.18 -9.31
C GLY A 169 4.73 -11.23 -9.80
N ASP A 170 5.47 -11.79 -8.87
CA ASP A 170 6.41 -12.88 -9.07
C ASP A 170 5.93 -14.15 -8.35
N TRP A 171 6.61 -15.26 -8.60
CA TRP A 171 6.37 -16.54 -7.92
C TRP A 171 7.64 -17.39 -7.88
N SER A 172 7.85 -18.09 -6.76
CA SER A 172 8.99 -19.01 -6.56
C SER A 172 8.53 -20.44 -6.22
N TYR A 173 9.23 -21.45 -6.72
CA TYR A 173 9.08 -22.84 -6.29
C TYR A 173 9.73 -23.04 -4.89
N GLY A 174 9.36 -24.13 -4.20
CA GLY A 174 9.69 -24.38 -2.79
C GLY A 174 8.56 -23.98 -1.83
N GLY A 175 7.80 -24.96 -1.32
CA GLY A 175 6.55 -24.74 -0.58
C GLY A 175 6.70 -24.32 0.88
N ASN A 176 7.64 -23.42 1.20
CA ASN A 176 7.81 -22.84 2.52
C ASN A 176 8.22 -21.36 2.38
N THR A 177 7.51 -20.46 3.07
CA THR A 177 7.77 -19.01 3.09
C THR A 177 9.22 -18.69 3.47
N LYS A 178 9.84 -19.51 4.33
CA LYS A 178 11.27 -19.37 4.67
C LYS A 178 12.21 -19.64 3.48
N LEU A 179 11.92 -20.64 2.64
CA LEU A 179 12.71 -20.92 1.44
C LEU A 179 12.50 -19.84 0.36
N MET A 180 11.29 -19.27 0.29
CA MET A 180 11.00 -18.13 -0.60
C MET A 180 11.77 -16.87 -0.20
N ALA A 181 12.05 -16.66 1.10
CA ALA A 181 12.88 -15.56 1.58
C ALA A 181 14.40 -15.79 1.41
N GLU A 182 14.82 -17.03 1.10
CA GLU A 182 16.23 -17.41 0.91
C GLU A 182 16.63 -17.51 -0.59
N ASN A 183 15.66 -17.50 -1.53
CA ASN A 183 15.89 -17.54 -2.97
C ASN A 183 15.85 -16.13 -3.60
N PRO A 184 16.97 -15.61 -4.15
CA PRO A 184 17.09 -14.22 -4.60
C PRO A 184 16.46 -13.92 -5.97
N LEU A 185 15.98 -14.94 -6.68
CA LEU A 185 15.29 -14.82 -7.96
C LEU A 185 14.00 -15.64 -7.92
N PRO A 186 12.87 -15.08 -8.39
CA PRO A 186 11.67 -15.87 -8.63
C PRO A 186 11.87 -16.78 -9.84
N ASP A 187 10.94 -17.70 -10.05
CA ASP A 187 10.95 -18.62 -11.17
C ASP A 187 10.09 -18.13 -12.34
N LEU A 188 9.03 -17.37 -12.07
CA LEU A 188 8.14 -16.82 -13.10
C LEU A 188 7.44 -15.52 -12.69
N ILE A 189 7.05 -14.73 -13.70
CA ILE A 189 6.26 -13.51 -13.52
C ILE A 189 4.77 -13.79 -13.78
N LEU A 190 3.93 -13.43 -12.82
CA LEU A 190 2.48 -13.58 -12.85
C LEU A 190 1.78 -12.31 -13.36
N MET A 191 0.70 -12.51 -14.11
CA MET A 191 -0.30 -11.47 -14.41
C MET A 191 -1.66 -11.92 -13.88
N ASN A 192 -2.26 -11.17 -12.96
CA ASN A 192 -3.52 -11.53 -12.26
C ASN A 192 -3.51 -12.97 -11.70
N GLY A 193 -2.39 -13.36 -11.06
CA GLY A 193 -2.21 -14.69 -10.48
C GLY A 193 -2.05 -15.84 -11.49
N LYS A 194 -1.78 -15.54 -12.77
CA LYS A 194 -1.62 -16.53 -13.84
C LYS A 194 -0.22 -16.49 -14.44
N ALA A 195 0.31 -17.67 -14.78
CA ALA A 195 1.60 -17.85 -15.43
C ALA A 195 1.66 -17.20 -16.84
N PRO A 196 2.88 -16.99 -17.38
CA PRO A 196 3.08 -16.50 -18.74
C PRO A 196 2.37 -17.36 -19.81
N PHE A 197 1.92 -16.69 -20.87
CA PHE A 197 1.34 -17.33 -22.05
C PHE A 197 2.30 -18.36 -22.66
N ASN A 198 1.89 -19.62 -22.64
CA ASN A 198 2.56 -20.73 -23.32
C ASN A 198 1.57 -21.39 -24.30
N PRO A 199 1.87 -21.47 -25.61
CA PRO A 199 1.02 -22.12 -26.61
C PRO A 199 0.65 -23.59 -26.33
N ARG A 200 1.30 -24.25 -25.37
CA ARG A 200 1.14 -25.69 -25.08
C ARG A 200 0.28 -26.03 -23.85
N GLY A 201 -0.37 -25.06 -23.19
CA GLY A 201 -1.49 -25.38 -22.27
C GLY A 201 -1.59 -24.68 -20.92
N ASN A 202 -0.88 -23.58 -20.67
CA ASN A 202 -1.09 -22.78 -19.46
C ASN A 202 -2.31 -21.85 -19.62
N VAL A 203 -3.08 -21.61 -18.54
CA VAL A 203 -4.10 -20.54 -18.45
C VAL A 203 -3.42 -19.20 -18.16
N PHE A 204 -3.48 -18.27 -19.11
CA PHE A 204 -2.81 -16.97 -19.03
C PHE A 204 -3.81 -15.81 -18.85
N GLN A 205 -3.30 -14.60 -18.65
CA GLN A 205 -4.15 -13.41 -18.57
C GLN A 205 -4.53 -12.89 -19.96
N SER A 206 -5.82 -12.58 -20.16
CA SER A 206 -6.38 -12.01 -21.38
C SER A 206 -7.35 -10.86 -21.09
N PHE A 207 -7.38 -9.84 -21.96
CA PHE A 207 -8.28 -8.66 -21.90
C PHE A 207 -8.92 -8.40 -23.28
N ASN A 208 -10.21 -8.05 -23.38
CA ASN A 208 -11.00 -8.10 -24.65
C ASN A 208 -11.15 -6.73 -25.37
N VAL A 209 -10.87 -6.58 -26.70
CA VAL A 209 -10.92 -5.29 -27.47
C VAL A 209 -11.21 -5.42 -29.02
N THR A 210 -10.63 -4.59 -29.96
CA THR A 210 -10.60 -4.67 -31.50
C THR A 210 -9.64 -5.54 -32.46
N LYS A 211 -8.30 -5.79 -32.27
CA LYS A 211 -7.42 -6.89 -32.86
C LYS A 211 -6.29 -7.47 -31.92
N ASP A 212 -6.00 -8.79 -31.84
CA ASP A 212 -4.98 -9.45 -30.93
C ASP A 212 -3.54 -8.90 -30.85
N TYR A 213 -3.04 -8.73 -29.60
CA TYR A 213 -1.66 -8.33 -29.27
C TYR A 213 -1.11 -9.04 -28.02
N PHE A 214 0.22 -9.16 -27.94
CA PHE A 214 0.92 -9.56 -26.71
C PHE A 214 1.11 -8.37 -25.75
N MET A 215 0.95 -8.64 -24.47
CA MET A 215 1.41 -7.78 -23.37
C MET A 215 2.63 -8.45 -22.72
N VAL A 216 3.68 -7.68 -22.45
CA VAL A 216 4.93 -8.21 -21.87
C VAL A 216 5.33 -7.36 -20.67
N ALA A 217 5.69 -8.04 -19.58
CA ALA A 217 6.35 -7.46 -18.41
C ALA A 217 7.65 -8.25 -18.15
N THR A 218 8.75 -7.55 -17.96
CA THR A 218 10.05 -8.13 -17.61
C THR A 218 10.64 -7.40 -16.41
N PRO A 219 11.39 -8.08 -15.54
CA PRO A 219 12.18 -7.41 -14.51
C PRO A 219 13.19 -6.44 -15.12
N THR A 220 13.51 -5.40 -14.36
CA THR A 220 14.72 -4.59 -14.57
C THR A 220 15.87 -5.16 -13.73
N GLN A 221 17.11 -4.92 -14.14
CA GLN A 221 18.35 -5.37 -13.49
C GLN A 221 18.63 -6.89 -13.56
N ILE A 222 17.81 -7.65 -14.29
CA ILE A 222 17.96 -9.09 -14.50
C ILE A 222 17.92 -9.34 -16.01
N ASP A 223 18.92 -10.04 -16.54
CA ASP A 223 18.95 -10.49 -17.93
C ASP A 223 18.07 -11.76 -18.07
N THR A 224 16.94 -11.64 -18.76
CA THR A 224 16.01 -12.77 -18.98
C THR A 224 16.35 -13.62 -20.20
N THR A 225 17.47 -13.40 -20.90
CA THR A 225 17.83 -14.22 -22.09
C THR A 225 18.08 -15.68 -21.74
N ALA A 226 18.61 -15.95 -20.54
CA ALA A 226 18.83 -17.29 -20.01
C ALA A 226 17.63 -17.86 -19.23
N ALA A 227 16.63 -17.04 -18.91
CA ALA A 227 15.49 -17.37 -18.05
C ALA A 227 14.17 -16.80 -18.64
N PRO A 228 13.64 -17.40 -19.72
CA PRO A 228 12.48 -16.85 -20.44
C PRO A 228 11.17 -16.85 -19.63
N ASP A 229 11.04 -17.71 -18.61
CA ASP A 229 9.84 -17.73 -17.75
C ASP A 229 9.74 -16.52 -16.80
N LEU A 230 10.85 -15.77 -16.61
CA LEU A 230 10.87 -14.43 -16.01
C LEU A 230 10.30 -13.34 -16.94
N MET A 231 9.88 -13.70 -18.16
CA MET A 231 9.10 -12.83 -19.03
C MET A 231 7.61 -13.09 -18.82
N GLY A 232 6.94 -12.21 -18.08
CA GLY A 232 5.49 -12.21 -17.94
C GLY A 232 4.85 -11.91 -19.28
N VAL A 233 4.20 -12.89 -19.92
CA VAL A 233 3.48 -12.70 -21.19
C VAL A 233 1.98 -12.85 -20.95
N GLY A 234 1.24 -11.77 -21.17
CA GLY A 234 -0.22 -11.75 -21.25
C GLY A 234 -0.68 -11.62 -22.69
N LEU A 235 -1.96 -11.93 -22.93
CA LEU A 235 -2.65 -11.55 -24.15
C LEU A 235 -3.53 -10.33 -23.92
N ILE A 236 -3.69 -9.56 -24.97
CA ILE A 236 -4.86 -8.75 -25.19
C ILE A 236 -5.60 -9.54 -26.29
N HIS A 237 -6.74 -10.12 -25.94
CA HIS A 237 -7.65 -10.87 -26.80
C HIS A 237 -8.86 -10.00 -27.19
N TYR A 238 -9.76 -10.49 -28.03
CA TYR A 238 -10.55 -9.62 -28.88
C TYR A 238 -11.84 -10.36 -29.29
N ASP A 239 -13.01 -9.91 -28.82
CA ASP A 239 -14.27 -10.70 -28.89
C ASP A 239 -14.71 -11.06 -30.33
N SER A 240 -14.26 -10.28 -31.32
CA SER A 240 -14.51 -10.50 -32.75
C SER A 240 -13.36 -11.19 -33.49
N SER A 241 -12.31 -11.59 -32.78
CA SER A 241 -11.12 -12.24 -33.32
C SER A 241 -11.24 -13.75 -33.27
N ASN A 242 -11.21 -14.38 -34.44
CA ASN A 242 -11.18 -15.85 -34.58
C ASN A 242 -9.73 -16.40 -34.64
N GLY A 243 -8.72 -15.60 -34.27
CA GLY A 243 -7.31 -15.95 -34.39
C GLY A 243 -6.56 -15.83 -33.07
N LEU A 244 -5.41 -16.51 -32.98
CA LEU A 244 -4.43 -16.31 -31.91
C LEU A 244 -3.55 -15.09 -32.21
N ALA A 245 -3.06 -14.41 -31.17
CA ALA A 245 -2.02 -13.40 -31.30
C ALA A 245 -0.81 -13.96 -32.07
N ALA A 246 -0.38 -13.25 -33.12
CA ALA A 246 0.65 -13.70 -34.04
C ALA A 246 1.70 -12.61 -34.27
N GLY A 247 2.98 -13.00 -34.24
CA GLY A 247 4.12 -12.10 -34.38
C GLY A 247 5.18 -12.32 -33.30
N SER A 248 6.25 -11.53 -33.34
CA SER A 248 7.22 -11.46 -32.25
C SER A 248 6.65 -10.69 -31.05
N LEU A 249 7.08 -11.04 -29.84
CA LEU A 249 6.78 -10.26 -28.64
C LEU A 249 7.25 -8.79 -28.81
N PRO A 250 6.54 -7.81 -28.24
CA PRO A 250 6.97 -6.41 -28.24
C PRO A 250 8.31 -6.27 -27.52
N LYS A 251 9.23 -5.51 -28.12
CA LYS A 251 10.51 -5.19 -27.48
C LYS A 251 10.31 -4.12 -26.40
N GLY A 252 10.66 -4.45 -25.17
CA GLY A 252 10.79 -3.48 -24.08
C GLY A 252 12.09 -2.65 -24.18
N PRO A 253 12.34 -1.76 -23.22
CA PRO A 253 13.67 -1.19 -23.00
C PRO A 253 14.67 -2.31 -22.60
N ASP A 254 15.97 -2.00 -22.68
CA ASP A 254 17.00 -2.88 -22.15
C ASP A 254 16.82 -3.04 -20.63
N GLN A 255 16.84 -4.29 -20.16
CA GLN A 255 16.63 -4.66 -18.77
C GLN A 255 17.77 -4.16 -17.87
N LEU A 256 18.98 -3.98 -18.42
CA LEU A 256 20.17 -3.53 -17.71
C LEU A 256 20.42 -2.02 -17.87
N ASP A 257 19.63 -1.31 -18.68
CA ASP A 257 19.72 0.15 -18.83
C ASP A 257 19.09 0.88 -17.62
N ARG A 258 19.92 1.00 -16.58
CA ARG A 258 19.59 1.72 -15.35
C ARG A 258 19.28 3.19 -15.62
N ASP A 259 19.97 3.82 -16.57
CA ASP A 259 19.80 5.24 -16.89
C ASP A 259 18.45 5.50 -17.56
N PHE A 260 17.99 4.62 -18.44
CA PHE A 260 16.61 4.65 -18.97
C PHE A 260 15.59 4.56 -17.83
N SER A 261 15.76 3.63 -16.90
CA SER A 261 14.83 3.46 -15.77
C SER A 261 14.79 4.71 -14.87
N ILE A 262 15.95 5.27 -14.49
CA ILE A 262 16.06 6.51 -13.71
C ILE A 262 15.45 7.69 -14.49
N ASN A 263 15.69 7.80 -15.80
CA ASN A 263 15.15 8.90 -16.61
C ASN A 263 13.64 8.78 -16.82
N GLN A 264 13.09 7.56 -16.92
CA GLN A 264 11.64 7.32 -16.90
C GLN A 264 11.03 7.70 -15.55
N ALA A 265 11.65 7.33 -14.43
CA ALA A 265 11.22 7.77 -13.10
C ALA A 265 11.22 9.31 -13.00
N ARG A 266 12.28 9.94 -13.52
CA ARG A 266 12.45 11.39 -13.64
C ARG A 266 11.58 12.04 -14.72
N SER A 267 10.82 11.32 -15.55
CA SER A 267 9.87 11.94 -16.50
C SER A 267 8.44 11.99 -15.99
N ILE A 268 8.12 11.27 -14.91
CA ILE A 268 6.77 11.28 -14.30
C ILE A 268 6.60 12.56 -13.48
N ARG A 269 5.55 13.33 -13.77
CA ARG A 269 5.27 14.66 -13.21
C ARG A 269 3.80 14.86 -12.88
N TRP A 270 3.53 15.79 -11.97
CA TRP A 270 2.17 16.25 -11.70
C TRP A 270 1.68 17.17 -12.83
N ASN A 271 0.51 16.90 -13.39
CA ASN A 271 -0.05 17.80 -14.39
C ASN A 271 -0.67 19.04 -13.73
N MET A 272 0.10 20.14 -13.71
CA MET A 272 -0.27 21.40 -13.08
C MET A 272 -1.37 22.18 -13.82
N SER A 273 -1.72 21.85 -15.06
CA SER A 273 -2.85 22.49 -15.76
C SER A 273 -4.20 21.85 -15.46
N THR A 274 -4.20 20.67 -14.81
CA THR A 274 -5.40 19.87 -14.56
C THR A 274 -5.75 19.83 -13.08
N GLY A 275 -6.48 20.85 -12.62
CA GLY A 275 -7.03 20.91 -11.27
C GLY A 275 -8.51 20.56 -11.25
N ALA A 276 -8.89 19.43 -10.63
CA ALA A 276 -10.25 19.30 -10.11
C ALA A 276 -10.47 20.42 -9.07
N ALA A 277 -11.48 21.26 -9.25
CA ALA A 277 -11.81 22.32 -8.33
C ALA A 277 -12.25 21.73 -6.97
N ARG A 278 -11.30 21.54 -6.07
CA ARG A 278 -11.54 21.06 -4.69
C ARG A 278 -12.23 22.20 -3.91
N PRO A 279 -13.44 22.02 -3.36
CA PRO A 279 -14.15 23.08 -2.61
C PRO A 279 -13.51 23.49 -1.28
N ASN A 280 -12.38 22.87 -0.90
CA ASN A 280 -11.64 23.17 0.31
C ASN A 280 -10.27 23.77 -0.08
N PRO A 281 -9.70 24.77 0.63
CA PRO A 281 -8.43 25.43 0.24
C PRO A 281 -7.18 24.55 0.20
N GLN A 282 -7.30 23.24 0.44
CA GLN A 282 -6.24 22.23 0.28
C GLN A 282 -6.02 21.87 -1.22
N GLY A 283 -6.05 22.87 -2.09
CA GLY A 283 -5.72 22.74 -3.50
C GLY A 283 -4.23 23.02 -3.71
N THR A 284 -3.49 22.02 -4.19
CA THR A 284 -2.04 22.09 -4.48
C THR A 284 -1.19 22.57 -3.30
N PHE A 285 -0.73 21.64 -2.45
CA PHE A 285 0.46 21.90 -1.64
C PHE A 285 1.66 22.02 -2.59
N ASN A 286 2.00 23.25 -2.97
CA ASN A 286 3.22 23.54 -3.70
C ASN A 286 4.41 23.36 -2.74
N VAL A 287 5.35 22.48 -3.10
CA VAL A 287 6.54 22.19 -2.31
C VAL A 287 7.74 23.12 -2.58
N SER A 288 7.60 24.10 -3.50
CA SER A 288 8.64 25.09 -3.83
C SER A 288 9.14 25.91 -2.63
N ASN A 289 8.24 26.34 -1.74
CA ASN A 289 8.53 27.30 -0.67
C ASN A 289 8.12 26.78 0.72
N ILE A 290 8.40 25.50 0.99
CA ILE A 290 8.13 24.88 2.31
C ILE A 290 9.32 25.06 3.26
N THR A 291 9.05 25.11 4.56
CA THR A 291 10.07 24.95 5.60
C THR A 291 10.03 23.52 6.10
N LEU A 292 11.11 22.77 5.91
CA LEU A 292 11.25 21.42 6.47
C LEU A 292 11.31 21.51 8.00
N SER A 293 10.46 20.74 8.68
CA SER A 293 10.50 20.61 10.14
C SER A 293 11.45 19.51 10.60
N GLN A 294 11.67 18.51 9.74
CA GLN A 294 12.56 17.37 9.96
C GLN A 294 13.13 16.90 8.62
N THR A 295 14.32 16.32 8.67
CA THR A 295 14.89 15.46 7.63
C THR A 295 15.19 14.11 8.27
N PHE A 296 14.89 13.02 7.59
CA PHE A 296 15.43 11.69 7.85
C PHE A 296 16.33 11.27 6.67
N ILE A 297 17.47 10.65 6.98
CA ILE A 297 18.39 10.00 6.04
C ILE A 297 18.44 8.53 6.45
N LEU A 298 17.89 7.66 5.60
CA LEU A 298 17.64 6.26 5.89
C LEU A 298 18.43 5.38 4.92
N HIS A 299 19.45 4.71 5.44
CA HIS A 299 20.29 3.76 4.71
C HIS A 299 19.68 2.36 4.75
N ALA A 300 19.11 1.91 3.63
CA ALA A 300 18.72 0.53 3.41
C ALA A 300 19.96 -0.30 3.08
N SER A 301 20.33 -1.23 3.95
CA SER A 301 21.55 -2.06 3.84
C SER A 301 21.31 -3.46 4.39
N THR A 302 22.30 -4.35 4.25
CA THR A 302 22.37 -5.59 5.04
C THR A 302 23.45 -5.49 6.11
N ALA A 303 23.26 -6.21 7.22
CA ALA A 303 24.28 -6.35 8.27
C ALA A 303 24.18 -7.70 8.97
N GLU A 304 25.30 -8.18 9.50
CA GLU A 304 25.34 -9.40 10.30
C GLU A 304 25.05 -9.08 11.78
N ILE A 305 24.11 -9.81 12.39
CA ILE A 305 23.76 -9.73 13.81
C ILE A 305 23.80 -11.15 14.35
N ASP A 306 24.63 -11.39 15.38
CA ASP A 306 24.82 -12.72 16.01
C ASP A 306 25.11 -13.88 15.02
N GLY A 307 25.79 -13.60 13.91
CA GLY A 307 26.14 -14.57 12.87
C GLY A 307 25.08 -14.79 11.78
N ILE A 308 24.00 -14.01 11.78
CA ILE A 308 22.90 -14.10 10.82
C ILE A 308 22.82 -12.79 10.01
N LEU A 309 22.62 -12.90 8.70
CA LEU A 309 22.44 -11.75 7.81
C LEU A 309 21.02 -11.19 7.93
N HIS A 310 20.91 -9.89 8.20
CA HIS A 310 19.65 -9.17 8.30
C HIS A 310 19.59 -7.97 7.34
N TYR A 311 18.38 -7.56 7.01
CA TYR A 311 18.13 -6.29 6.31
C TYR A 311 17.90 -5.20 7.35
N THR A 312 18.57 -4.06 7.20
CA THR A 312 18.55 -2.99 8.21
C THR A 312 18.24 -1.63 7.63
N VAL A 313 17.75 -0.74 8.50
CA VAL A 313 17.71 0.71 8.28
C VAL A 313 18.69 1.36 9.24
N ASN A 314 19.71 2.08 8.75
CA ASN A 314 20.70 2.73 9.60
C ASN A 314 21.40 1.78 10.61
N ASN A 315 21.65 0.53 10.22
CA ASN A 315 22.16 -0.56 11.09
C ASN A 315 21.18 -1.01 12.19
N VAL A 316 19.87 -0.84 12.00
CA VAL A 316 18.82 -1.40 12.86
C VAL A 316 17.98 -2.38 12.06
N SER A 317 17.98 -3.66 12.46
CA SER A 317 17.04 -4.66 11.95
C SER A 317 15.74 -4.56 12.75
N TYR A 318 14.62 -4.28 12.10
CA TYR A 318 13.34 -4.15 12.79
C TYR A 318 12.94 -5.46 13.50
N LEU A 319 12.61 -5.34 14.79
CA LEU A 319 12.05 -6.44 15.58
C LEU A 319 10.56 -6.18 15.83
N THR A 320 9.71 -7.01 15.22
CA THR A 320 8.25 -6.97 15.42
C THR A 320 7.90 -7.43 16.86
N PRO A 321 7.28 -6.58 17.69
CA PRO A 321 6.86 -6.97 19.04
C PRO A 321 5.51 -7.72 19.05
N ASP A 322 5.30 -8.59 20.04
CA ASP A 322 4.03 -9.30 20.28
C ASP A 322 2.83 -8.36 20.59
N THR A 323 3.12 -7.10 20.96
CA THR A 323 2.12 -6.06 21.21
C THR A 323 2.24 -4.99 20.13
N PRO A 324 1.21 -4.76 19.30
CA PRO A 324 1.25 -3.72 18.29
C PRO A 324 1.54 -2.35 18.89
N LEU A 325 2.43 -1.61 18.24
CA LEU A 325 2.89 -0.28 18.65
C LEU A 325 1.73 0.69 18.88
N LYS A 326 0.66 0.61 18.08
CA LYS A 326 -0.51 1.49 18.25
C LYS A 326 -1.33 1.19 19.50
N LEU A 327 -1.44 -0.10 19.88
CA LEU A 327 -2.04 -0.49 21.16
C LEU A 327 -1.16 -0.02 22.33
N ALA A 328 0.16 -0.24 22.23
CA ALA A 328 1.11 0.17 23.25
C ALA A 328 1.13 1.69 23.45
N ASP A 329 1.15 2.46 22.35
CA ASP A 329 1.02 3.92 22.32
C ASP A 329 -0.26 4.39 23.03
N HIS A 330 -1.41 3.83 22.67
CA HIS A 330 -2.70 4.29 23.19
C HIS A 330 -2.93 3.94 24.67
N PHE A 331 -2.59 2.72 25.10
CA PHE A 331 -2.94 2.24 26.44
C PHE A 331 -1.83 2.45 27.49
N VAL A 332 -0.55 2.47 27.09
CA VAL A 332 0.59 2.56 28.01
C VAL A 332 1.68 3.55 27.55
N ASN A 333 1.40 4.41 26.57
CA ASN A 333 2.34 5.38 26.00
C ASN A 333 3.69 4.74 25.59
N GLY A 334 3.62 3.56 24.96
CA GLY A 334 4.76 2.75 24.50
C GLY A 334 5.48 1.93 25.58
N SER A 335 5.19 2.17 26.87
CA SER A 335 5.89 1.56 28.00
C SER A 335 5.93 0.02 27.93
N GLY A 336 7.13 -0.53 28.06
CA GLY A 336 7.37 -1.98 28.01
C GLY A 336 7.32 -2.62 26.62
N VAL A 337 7.09 -1.84 25.55
CA VAL A 337 7.01 -2.35 24.17
C VAL A 337 8.01 -1.67 23.24
N TYR A 338 8.11 -0.35 23.27
CA TYR A 338 9.09 0.39 22.45
C TYR A 338 9.57 1.66 23.17
N GLN A 339 10.74 2.16 22.76
CA GLN A 339 11.23 3.47 23.18
C GLN A 339 11.24 4.41 21.97
N LEU A 340 10.46 5.48 22.06
CA LEU A 340 10.39 6.52 21.02
C LEU A 340 11.75 7.18 20.83
N ASP A 341 12.15 7.39 19.57
CA ASP A 341 13.43 8.01 19.15
C ASP A 341 14.69 7.33 19.70
N SER A 342 14.61 6.03 20.00
CA SER A 342 15.76 5.21 20.46
C SER A 342 16.78 4.91 19.36
N PHE A 343 16.38 4.99 18.09
CA PHE A 343 17.20 4.64 16.93
C PHE A 343 17.37 5.83 15.97
N PRO A 344 18.52 5.96 15.30
CA PRO A 344 18.85 7.16 14.57
C PRO A 344 18.14 7.27 13.21
N THR A 345 17.62 8.46 12.93
CA THR A 345 17.03 8.81 11.62
C THR A 345 17.96 9.60 10.71
N ASN A 346 19.17 9.96 11.15
CA ASN A 346 20.10 10.83 10.40
C ASN A 346 21.58 10.38 10.48
N SER A 347 21.82 9.17 10.99
CA SER A 347 23.15 8.57 11.13
C SER A 347 23.00 7.06 11.16
N ILE A 348 24.06 6.33 10.80
CA ILE A 348 24.11 4.87 10.87
C ILE A 348 24.69 4.47 12.24
N ASN A 349 24.12 3.46 12.91
CA ASN A 349 24.73 2.88 14.11
C ASN A 349 26.09 2.23 13.80
N LEU A 350 27.08 2.40 14.68
CA LEU A 350 28.42 1.80 14.50
C LEU A 350 28.42 0.26 14.49
N VAL A 351 27.46 -0.34 15.18
CA VAL A 351 27.25 -1.78 15.29
C VAL A 351 25.79 -2.07 14.99
N ALA A 352 25.52 -3.11 14.20
CA ALA A 352 24.16 -3.50 13.88
C ALA A 352 23.45 -4.16 15.06
N SER A 353 22.15 -3.91 15.21
CA SER A 353 21.35 -4.41 16.31
C SER A 353 19.89 -4.63 15.91
N TYR A 354 19.22 -5.60 16.53
CA TYR A 354 17.77 -5.66 16.50
C TYR A 354 17.15 -4.48 17.25
N GLY A 355 16.01 -3.98 16.77
CA GLY A 355 15.33 -2.87 17.41
C GLY A 355 13.90 -2.66 16.94
N THR A 356 12.99 -2.39 17.87
CA THR A 356 11.63 -1.93 17.55
C THR A 356 11.66 -0.43 17.30
N SER A 357 12.00 -0.05 16.07
CA SER A 357 12.23 1.36 15.68
C SER A 357 10.93 2.14 15.54
N VAL A 358 10.74 3.13 16.43
CA VAL A 358 9.63 4.09 16.40
C VAL A 358 10.18 5.50 16.56
N VAL A 359 9.85 6.38 15.61
CA VAL A 359 10.44 7.73 15.50
C VAL A 359 9.35 8.80 15.48
N THR A 360 9.63 9.96 16.08
CA THR A 360 8.71 11.08 16.16
C THR A 360 8.54 11.76 14.81
N GLY A 361 7.30 11.82 14.32
CA GLY A 361 6.90 12.68 13.20
C GLY A 361 6.20 13.94 13.70
N ASN A 362 6.78 15.11 13.41
CA ASN A 362 6.23 16.40 13.81
C ASN A 362 4.89 16.66 13.10
N HIS A 363 3.77 16.58 13.84
CA HIS A 363 2.43 16.79 13.29
C HIS A 363 2.28 18.20 12.68
N LYS A 364 1.74 18.25 11.46
CA LYS A 364 1.68 19.43 10.55
C LYS A 364 3.05 20.01 10.18
N GLY A 365 4.10 19.23 10.33
CA GLY A 365 5.43 19.48 9.80
C GLY A 365 5.60 18.93 8.38
N TRP A 366 6.55 19.51 7.65
CA TRP A 366 7.08 18.93 6.41
C TRP A 366 8.31 18.09 6.75
N LEU A 367 8.19 16.78 6.53
CA LEU A 367 9.26 15.82 6.67
C LEU A 367 9.91 15.60 5.30
N GLU A 368 11.22 15.78 5.20
CA GLU A 368 12.03 15.21 4.13
C GLU A 368 12.46 13.80 4.53
N ILE A 369 12.32 12.83 3.63
CA ILE A 369 12.93 11.51 3.77
C ILE A 369 13.86 11.30 2.57
N VAL A 370 15.14 11.07 2.86
CA VAL A 370 16.15 10.67 1.90
C VAL A 370 16.41 9.18 2.12
N PHE A 371 15.91 8.36 1.20
CA PHE A 371 16.26 6.95 1.15
C PHE A 371 17.59 6.80 0.41
N LYS A 372 18.55 6.12 1.03
CA LYS A 372 19.77 5.61 0.39
C LYS A 372 19.68 4.11 0.28
N ASN A 373 20.09 3.57 -0.85
CA ASN A 373 20.11 2.12 -1.09
C ASN A 373 21.56 1.65 -1.24
N ASP A 374 22.07 1.05 -0.17
CA ASP A 374 23.40 0.47 -0.10
C ASP A 374 23.40 -1.02 -0.51
N LEU A 375 22.27 -1.54 -1.01
CA LEU A 375 22.13 -2.87 -1.61
C LEU A 375 22.51 -2.84 -3.10
N ASP A 376 22.96 -3.99 -3.62
CA ASP A 376 23.27 -4.19 -5.05
C ASP A 376 22.02 -4.24 -5.97
N VAL A 377 20.83 -4.22 -5.39
CA VAL A 377 19.54 -4.42 -6.07
C VAL A 377 18.55 -3.30 -5.74
N MET A 378 17.71 -2.90 -6.69
CA MET A 378 16.74 -1.81 -6.48
C MET A 378 15.77 -2.19 -5.37
N ASP A 379 15.48 -1.21 -4.52
CA ASP A 379 14.51 -1.31 -3.43
C ASP A 379 13.34 -0.33 -3.68
N ALA A 380 12.23 -0.50 -2.97
CA ALA A 380 11.05 0.35 -3.08
C ALA A 380 10.44 0.66 -1.70
N TRP A 381 10.47 1.92 -1.30
CA TRP A 381 10.03 2.37 0.03
C TRP A 381 8.59 2.86 0.02
N HIS A 382 7.79 2.41 0.98
CA HIS A 382 6.38 2.75 1.17
C HIS A 382 6.12 3.36 2.54
N LEU A 383 5.29 4.40 2.57
CA LEU A 383 4.81 5.03 3.80
C LEU A 383 3.28 4.86 3.88
N ASP A 384 2.82 4.08 4.85
CA ASP A 384 1.39 3.95 5.14
C ASP A 384 0.78 5.30 5.58
N GLY A 385 -0.53 5.48 5.40
CA GLY A 385 -1.25 6.68 5.84
C GLY A 385 -0.97 7.97 5.05
N PHE A 386 0.03 8.01 4.16
CA PHE A 386 0.45 9.24 3.48
C PHE A 386 0.59 9.09 1.95
N GLY A 387 0.54 10.24 1.28
CA GLY A 387 1.18 10.43 -0.01
C GLY A 387 2.28 11.48 0.15
N PHE A 388 3.43 11.25 -0.48
CA PHE A 388 4.59 12.13 -0.47
C PHE A 388 4.93 12.59 -1.88
N TYR A 389 5.54 13.77 -1.99
CA TYR A 389 6.05 14.33 -3.25
C TYR A 389 7.44 13.76 -3.53
N VAL A 390 7.62 13.13 -4.69
CA VAL A 390 8.95 12.64 -5.11
C VAL A 390 9.74 13.79 -5.72
N VAL A 391 10.69 14.33 -4.96
CA VAL A 391 11.38 15.59 -5.29
C VAL A 391 12.78 15.39 -5.88
N GLY A 392 13.46 14.28 -5.62
CA GLY A 392 14.82 14.07 -6.12
C GLY A 392 15.21 12.61 -6.29
N PHE A 393 16.10 12.35 -7.24
CA PHE A 393 16.80 11.09 -7.47
C PHE A 393 18.26 11.40 -7.81
N GLY A 394 19.21 10.64 -7.28
CA GLY A 394 20.61 10.75 -7.68
C GLY A 394 21.43 9.51 -7.35
N ASP A 395 22.65 9.51 -7.86
CA ASP A 395 23.64 8.45 -7.67
C ASP A 395 24.62 8.84 -6.55
N GLY A 396 25.23 7.83 -5.92
CA GLY A 396 26.24 8.01 -4.88
C GLY A 396 25.70 8.66 -3.60
N ASP A 397 26.56 9.44 -2.93
CA ASP A 397 26.23 10.04 -1.65
C ASP A 397 25.34 11.28 -1.76
N TRP A 398 24.12 11.19 -1.22
CA TRP A 398 23.33 12.38 -0.91
C TRP A 398 24.03 13.27 0.11
N ASN A 399 23.94 14.58 -0.13
CA ASN A 399 24.24 15.63 0.84
C ASN A 399 23.27 16.82 0.67
N SER A 400 23.21 17.69 1.67
CA SER A 400 22.24 18.78 1.75
C SER A 400 22.30 19.82 0.62
N ALA A 401 23.43 19.94 -0.10
CA ALA A 401 23.53 20.85 -1.25
C ALA A 401 22.75 20.33 -2.47
N LEU A 402 22.56 19.00 -2.59
CA LEU A 402 21.81 18.39 -3.71
C LEU A 402 20.31 18.74 -3.69
N ARG A 403 19.80 19.36 -2.63
CA ARG A 403 18.44 19.95 -2.65
C ARG A 403 18.27 21.00 -3.76
N SER A 404 19.36 21.58 -4.27
CA SER A 404 19.33 22.47 -5.45
C SER A 404 18.95 21.75 -6.75
N THR A 405 19.02 20.41 -6.81
CA THR A 405 18.64 19.62 -7.98
C THR A 405 17.23 19.03 -7.86
N TYR A 406 16.49 19.34 -6.79
CA TYR A 406 15.15 18.80 -6.59
C TYR A 406 14.15 19.44 -7.54
N ASN A 407 13.23 18.63 -8.06
CA ASN A 407 12.01 19.15 -8.65
C ASN A 407 11.03 19.55 -7.54
N LEU A 408 10.85 20.86 -7.35
CA LEU A 408 9.88 21.42 -6.42
C LEU A 408 8.69 22.12 -7.13
N VAL A 409 8.61 22.04 -8.47
CA VAL A 409 7.60 22.72 -9.29
C VAL A 409 6.40 21.81 -9.53
N ASP A 410 6.64 20.61 -10.06
CA ASP A 410 5.62 19.62 -10.43
C ASP A 410 5.96 18.16 -10.00
N PRO A 411 6.52 17.91 -8.80
CA PRO A 411 6.82 16.55 -8.35
C PRO A 411 5.55 15.70 -8.21
N VAL A 412 5.64 14.44 -8.64
CA VAL A 412 4.52 13.50 -8.55
C VAL A 412 4.29 13.06 -7.10
N VAL A 413 3.02 12.96 -6.70
CA VAL A 413 2.63 12.36 -5.41
C VAL A 413 2.57 10.85 -5.55
N ARG A 414 3.21 10.12 -4.64
CA ARG A 414 3.16 8.66 -4.53
C ARG A 414 3.07 8.22 -3.06
N SER A 415 2.70 6.97 -2.83
CA SER A 415 2.87 6.30 -1.53
C SER A 415 4.05 5.31 -1.52
N THR A 416 4.54 4.90 -2.69
CA THR A 416 5.74 4.07 -2.87
C THR A 416 6.71 4.73 -3.85
N VAL A 417 8.01 4.69 -3.58
CA VAL A 417 9.06 5.13 -4.52
C VAL A 417 10.23 4.18 -4.56
N GLN A 418 10.82 3.99 -5.75
CA GLN A 418 12.00 3.17 -5.94
C GLN A 418 13.29 3.91 -5.57
N VAL A 419 14.32 3.15 -5.19
CA VAL A 419 15.67 3.61 -4.84
C VAL A 419 16.68 2.69 -5.52
N TYR A 420 17.48 3.24 -6.43
CA TYR A 420 18.40 2.47 -7.26
C TYR A 420 19.69 2.10 -6.50
N PRO A 421 20.38 0.98 -6.82
CA PRO A 421 21.60 0.56 -6.15
C PRO A 421 22.69 1.62 -6.14
N GLY A 422 23.31 1.84 -4.98
CA GLY A 422 24.34 2.85 -4.78
C GLY A 422 23.85 4.28 -5.03
N GLY A 423 22.55 4.53 -4.85
CA GLY A 423 21.89 5.80 -5.13
C GLY A 423 20.89 6.20 -4.04
N TRP A 424 20.21 7.31 -4.28
CA TRP A 424 19.27 7.91 -3.34
C TRP A 424 18.02 8.46 -4.02
N THR A 425 16.93 8.48 -3.26
CA THR A 425 15.65 9.09 -3.62
C THR A 425 15.17 9.95 -2.47
N ALA A 426 14.82 11.21 -2.75
CA ALA A 426 14.32 12.16 -1.77
C ALA A 426 12.83 12.44 -1.97
N VAL A 427 12.07 12.42 -0.89
CA VAL A 427 10.62 12.70 -0.88
C VAL A 427 10.25 13.69 0.22
N TYR A 428 9.20 14.49 -0.01
CA TYR A 428 8.61 15.38 0.99
C TYR A 428 7.20 14.91 1.38
N ALA A 429 6.99 14.62 2.67
CA ALA A 429 5.71 14.26 3.25
C ALA A 429 5.20 15.38 4.17
N PHE A 430 3.92 15.73 4.07
CA PHE A 430 3.27 16.61 5.04
C PHE A 430 2.57 15.76 6.09
N LEU A 431 3.01 15.84 7.34
CA LEU A 431 2.55 14.94 8.41
C LEU A 431 1.22 15.42 9.02
N ASP A 432 0.15 15.42 8.24
CA ASP A 432 -1.20 15.86 8.62
C ASP A 432 -2.15 14.75 9.09
N ASN A 433 -1.61 13.55 9.35
CA ASN A 433 -2.37 12.36 9.69
C ASN A 433 -1.87 11.75 11.01
N PRO A 434 -2.43 12.13 12.18
CA PRO A 434 -2.09 11.52 13.45
C PRO A 434 -2.34 10.01 13.46
N GLY A 435 -1.44 9.26 14.09
CA GLY A 435 -1.44 7.80 14.09
C GLY A 435 -0.04 7.20 14.25
N MET A 436 0.02 5.89 14.08
CA MET A 436 1.25 5.09 14.04
C MET A 436 1.34 4.49 12.63
N TRP A 437 2.38 4.81 11.86
CA TRP A 437 2.44 4.52 10.43
C TRP A 437 3.73 3.79 10.06
N SER A 438 3.63 2.66 9.35
CA SER A 438 4.80 1.91 8.88
C SER A 438 5.49 2.65 7.72
N LEU A 439 6.81 2.72 7.80
CA LEU A 439 7.72 3.10 6.72
C LEU A 439 8.64 1.89 6.45
N ARG A 440 8.45 1.24 5.30
CA ARG A 440 9.06 -0.07 5.00
C ARG A 440 9.50 -0.23 3.56
N SER A 441 10.38 -1.20 3.32
CA SER A 441 10.54 -1.76 1.98
C SER A 441 9.25 -2.49 1.52
N GLN A 442 9.03 -2.51 0.20
CA GLN A 442 7.99 -3.29 -0.48
C GLN A 442 8.53 -4.58 -1.11
N ARG A 443 9.86 -4.80 -1.05
CA ARG A 443 10.44 -6.12 -1.27
C ARG A 443 10.15 -6.95 -0.03
N LEU A 444 9.49 -8.09 -0.23
CA LEU A 444 8.95 -8.87 0.88
C LEU A 444 10.06 -9.49 1.73
N GLU A 445 11.18 -9.88 1.11
CA GLU A 445 12.41 -10.34 1.77
C GLU A 445 13.04 -9.27 2.67
N ASN A 446 13.18 -8.03 2.18
CA ASN A 446 13.77 -6.91 2.89
C ASN A 446 12.90 -6.54 4.11
N TRP A 447 11.59 -6.41 3.90
CA TRP A 447 10.64 -6.09 4.96
C TRP A 447 10.62 -7.20 6.03
N TYR A 448 10.46 -8.46 5.64
CA TYR A 448 10.47 -9.60 6.55
C TYR A 448 11.80 -9.72 7.31
N GLY A 449 12.91 -9.41 6.65
CA GLY A 449 14.26 -9.46 7.22
C GLY A 449 14.69 -8.22 8.02
N GLY A 450 13.85 -7.18 8.14
CA GLY A 450 14.05 -6.07 9.07
C GLY A 450 14.06 -4.64 8.52
N GLN A 451 13.85 -4.40 7.21
CA GLN A 451 13.78 -3.04 6.64
C GLN A 451 12.40 -2.39 6.84
N GLU A 452 12.13 -2.03 8.10
CA GLU A 452 10.93 -1.31 8.54
C GLU A 452 11.27 -0.37 9.72
N LEU A 453 10.52 0.72 9.85
CA LEU A 453 10.40 1.52 11.08
C LEU A 453 9.02 2.18 11.11
N TYR A 454 8.60 2.65 12.28
CA TYR A 454 7.30 3.33 12.42
C TYR A 454 7.45 4.82 12.71
N ILE A 455 6.70 5.65 12.00
CA ILE A 455 6.57 7.08 12.29
C ILE A 455 5.35 7.30 13.18
N ARG A 456 5.58 7.80 14.39
CA ARG A 456 4.56 8.22 15.34
C ARG A 456 4.22 9.69 15.10
N VAL A 457 3.05 9.97 14.53
CA VAL A 457 2.54 11.33 14.34
C VAL A 457 1.48 11.60 15.41
N PHE A 458 1.70 12.59 16.27
CA PHE A 458 0.89 12.79 17.47
C PHE A 458 0.24 14.19 17.52
N ASP A 459 -1.06 14.24 17.82
CA ASP A 459 -1.75 15.44 18.30
C ASP A 459 -2.20 15.20 19.74
N ALA A 460 -1.89 16.13 20.64
CA ALA A 460 -2.24 16.01 22.06
C ALA A 460 -3.72 16.33 22.36
N ASP A 461 -4.46 16.84 21.39
CA ASP A 461 -5.89 17.13 21.50
C ASP A 461 -6.72 15.85 21.29
N PRO A 462 -7.48 15.38 22.30
CA PRO A 462 -8.22 14.12 22.25
C PRO A 462 -9.49 14.19 21.38
N ASN A 463 -9.68 15.26 20.61
CA ASN A 463 -10.82 15.41 19.71
C ASN A 463 -10.86 14.29 18.64
N PRO A 464 -11.94 13.48 18.57
CA PRO A 464 -12.06 12.38 17.61
C PRO A 464 -12.10 12.81 16.13
N ALA A 465 -12.20 14.12 15.86
CA ALA A 465 -12.05 14.71 14.53
C ALA A 465 -10.58 14.94 14.12
N LYS A 466 -9.60 14.64 14.99
CA LYS A 466 -8.15 14.70 14.72
C LYS A 466 -7.50 13.32 14.66
N GLU A 467 -7.89 12.41 15.55
CA GLU A 467 -7.56 11.00 15.47
C GLU A 467 -8.77 10.19 15.95
N ARG A 468 -9.18 9.16 15.22
CA ARG A 468 -10.33 8.34 15.61
C ARG A 468 -9.99 7.50 16.84
N PRO A 469 -10.95 7.34 17.78
CA PRO A 469 -10.79 6.42 18.89
C PRO A 469 -10.64 4.97 18.37
N PRO A 470 -10.10 4.05 19.19
CA PRO A 470 -10.06 2.64 18.82
C PRO A 470 -11.48 2.11 18.50
N PRO A 471 -11.61 1.21 17.51
CA PRO A 471 -12.91 0.66 17.13
C PRO A 471 -13.49 -0.22 18.24
N SER A 472 -14.82 -0.34 18.32
CA SER A 472 -15.50 -1.14 19.35
C SER A 472 -15.25 -2.65 19.25
N ASN A 473 -14.75 -3.13 18.10
CA ASN A 473 -14.33 -4.50 17.84
C ASN A 473 -12.80 -4.68 17.85
N LEU A 474 -12.05 -3.81 18.55
CA LEU A 474 -10.59 -3.88 18.63
C LEU A 474 -10.13 -5.23 19.18
N LEU A 475 -9.29 -5.94 18.40
CA LEU A 475 -8.61 -7.15 18.85
C LEU A 475 -7.47 -6.80 19.81
N LEU A 476 -7.33 -7.56 20.91
CA LEU A 476 -6.29 -7.37 21.92
C LEU A 476 -5.35 -8.58 21.99
N CYS A 477 -4.05 -8.31 22.08
CA CYS A 477 -2.98 -9.30 22.06
C CYS A 477 -1.76 -8.78 22.85
N GLY A 478 -0.66 -9.54 22.85
CA GLY A 478 0.53 -9.22 23.62
C GLY A 478 0.22 -9.00 25.09
N ILE A 479 0.72 -7.89 25.67
CA ILE A 479 0.49 -7.53 27.08
C ILE A 479 -0.99 -7.26 27.43
N PHE A 480 -1.86 -7.02 26.43
CA PHE A 480 -3.29 -6.76 26.62
C PHE A 480 -4.18 -8.01 26.49
N LYS A 481 -3.60 -9.18 26.23
CA LYS A 481 -4.34 -10.44 26.00
C LYS A 481 -5.29 -10.82 27.16
N SER A 482 -4.96 -10.46 28.39
CA SER A 482 -5.81 -10.70 29.58
C SER A 482 -7.07 -9.83 29.65
N GLN A 483 -7.13 -8.76 28.86
CA GLN A 483 -8.26 -7.83 28.76
C GLN A 483 -9.18 -8.16 27.57
N ALA A 484 -8.81 -9.14 26.73
CA ALA A 484 -9.61 -9.56 25.60
C ALA A 484 -10.99 -10.10 26.06
N PRO A 485 -12.09 -9.76 25.36
CA PRO A 485 -13.38 -10.40 25.59
C PRO A 485 -13.27 -11.92 25.46
N ALA A 486 -14.05 -12.67 26.25
CA ALA A 486 -14.11 -14.12 26.12
C ALA A 486 -14.52 -14.51 24.68
N PRO A 487 -13.91 -15.55 24.07
CA PRO A 487 -14.28 -16.00 22.74
C PRO A 487 -15.78 -16.29 22.66
N SER A 488 -16.44 -15.85 21.58
CA SER A 488 -17.79 -16.32 21.30
C SER A 488 -17.80 -17.85 21.19
N PRO A 489 -18.81 -18.56 21.73
CA PRO A 489 -18.87 -20.01 21.64
C PRO A 489 -18.79 -20.44 20.18
N GLN A 490 -17.85 -21.33 19.85
CA GLN A 490 -17.80 -21.89 18.50
C GLN A 490 -19.08 -22.68 18.24
N VAL A 491 -19.79 -22.32 17.17
CA VAL A 491 -20.90 -23.11 16.64
C VAL A 491 -20.28 -24.36 16.03
N ALA A 492 -20.39 -25.48 16.74
CA ALA A 492 -20.09 -26.78 16.19
C ALA A 492 -21.11 -27.08 15.07
N TRP A 493 -20.60 -27.30 13.86
CA TRP A 493 -21.36 -27.71 12.68
C TRP A 493 -21.38 -29.23 12.54
#